data_AF-A0A7S0TBI7-F1
#
_entry.id   AF-A0A7S0TBI7-F1
#
_cell.length_a   1.000
_cell.length_b   1.000
_cell.length_c   1.000
_cell.angle_alpha   90.00
_cell.angle_beta   90.00
_cell.angle_gamma   90.00
#
_symmetry.space_group_name_H-M   'P 1'
#
loop_
_entity.id
_entity.type
_entity.pdbx_description
1 polymer ?
#
loop_
_entity_poly.entity_id
_entity_poly.type
_entity_poly.pdbx_seq_one_letter_code
_entity_poly.pdbx_strand_id
1 'polypeptide(L)'
;QNTPYAEDSKRSNGIWLWGPQDVVNNIWIHNGDLGLSPHHGIHSNGATNVVIEDLTIHDFEVGGVQFNDFQNITLRNLSIGPSATNVQLTGYYGTARYDLLSLFYTDGASDTEVIEFADGRAPMSVTQIRDNLIAAMDIAFRYVNDVLTAEDLQSEFYQPAIDLFVNTNGNLPDGSTLYGIVFNSWLEASQGFGQINQYGDNEDVEISGVLIENVEIHDLKKATHEVPAMYMNPCFDNAEDWGDFLYARQWLIDAVRTPLGPVIDLRLMIEDGFNIVDNGLLLDRDNYAQYLRYAGNVYTDAQVALKMYGAFKNRITTIIEDWATVSTDNPLAALPECMNFVCDSDFIYQTNKGIIGARFDEIENVVIRNLEIHDIDNVSPVGSLACGPYTGTEDGGNHFQLPGEGNMNGDVRGVSIYGSDVRFEGELNMNNLASAYGNVYGLHVMTDSIVMFDADSSHVDMTEFYPQNGLSLLEYDAMAALGSTPWPNHFRGECNIRTGVYEVSNEPFHNADAQQSIIFDPPLPPNGVDEVYCSQFDAAELSNSNAAVEMMVVDGAEIDRAKILRASFGVSFVYVVVGALLLMGALCMHFYCASSKESNSGFTMEMDQPTTYGSI
;
A
#
# COMPACT_ATOMS: atom_id res chain seq x y z
N GLN A 1 30.06 -33.23 -7.35
CA GLN A 1 29.68 -34.37 -8.21
C GLN A 1 28.18 -34.52 -8.11
N ASN A 2 27.47 -34.14 -9.18
CA ASN A 2 26.11 -34.49 -9.55
C ASN A 2 25.07 -34.68 -8.43
N THR A 3 24.44 -33.60 -8.02
CA THR A 3 23.02 -33.61 -7.66
C THR A 3 22.24 -33.04 -8.86
N PRO A 4 21.23 -33.75 -9.40
CA PRO A 4 20.36 -33.20 -10.42
C PRO A 4 19.45 -32.18 -9.74
N TYR A 5 19.71 -30.89 -9.94
CA TYR A 5 18.66 -29.90 -9.72
C TYR A 5 17.54 -30.23 -10.70
N ALA A 6 16.34 -30.47 -10.18
CA ALA A 6 15.16 -30.70 -10.97
C ALA A 6 14.95 -29.55 -11.95
N GLU A 7 14.87 -29.87 -13.24
CA GLU A 7 14.63 -28.96 -14.37
C GLU A 7 13.20 -28.38 -14.41
N ASP A 8 12.49 -28.33 -13.27
CA ASP A 8 11.11 -27.87 -13.15
C ASP A 8 10.98 -26.63 -12.24
N SER A 9 12.04 -25.83 -12.11
CA SER A 9 11.90 -24.50 -11.52
C SER A 9 11.09 -23.64 -12.49
N LYS A 10 9.78 -23.58 -12.29
CA LYS A 10 8.94 -22.55 -12.89
C LYS A 10 9.52 -21.19 -12.47
N ARG A 11 10.24 -20.56 -13.38
CA ARG A 11 10.92 -19.29 -13.11
C ARG A 11 9.86 -18.21 -12.99
N SER A 12 10.01 -17.35 -11.98
CA SER A 12 9.24 -16.11 -11.90
C SER A 12 9.59 -15.23 -13.10
N ASN A 13 8.57 -14.74 -13.82
CA ASN A 13 8.73 -14.00 -15.07
C ASN A 13 8.23 -12.54 -14.98
N GLY A 14 8.45 -11.87 -13.84
CA GLY A 14 8.14 -10.44 -13.69
C GLY A 14 9.13 -9.52 -14.42
N ILE A 15 8.67 -8.37 -14.90
CA ILE A 15 9.51 -7.34 -15.53
C ILE A 15 9.60 -6.12 -14.62
N TRP A 16 10.84 -5.71 -14.31
CA TRP A 16 11.11 -4.52 -13.51
C TRP A 16 11.81 -3.47 -14.36
N LEU A 17 11.22 -2.28 -14.44
CA LEU A 17 11.77 -1.12 -15.14
C LEU A 17 12.15 -0.07 -14.08
N TRP A 18 13.45 0.08 -13.80
CA TRP A 18 13.91 0.94 -12.71
C TRP A 18 15.02 1.89 -13.15
N GLY A 19 14.82 3.17 -12.88
CA GLY A 19 15.80 4.23 -13.12
C GLY A 19 15.09 5.59 -13.24
N PRO A 20 15.82 6.71 -13.24
CA PRO A 20 15.21 8.00 -13.50
C PRO A 20 14.61 8.07 -14.92
N GLN A 21 13.59 8.92 -15.12
CA GLN A 21 12.82 9.06 -16.38
C GLN A 21 13.69 9.26 -17.63
N ASP A 22 14.82 9.92 -17.50
CA ASP A 22 15.77 10.17 -18.60
C ASP A 22 16.60 8.93 -19.01
N VAL A 23 16.61 7.89 -18.18
CA VAL A 23 17.36 6.64 -18.41
C VAL A 23 16.46 5.51 -18.89
N VAL A 24 15.22 5.41 -18.39
CA VAL A 24 14.29 4.32 -18.71
C VAL A 24 13.24 4.81 -19.70
N ASN A 25 13.57 4.79 -20.99
CA ASN A 25 12.67 5.30 -22.01
C ASN A 25 12.65 4.48 -23.31
N ASN A 26 11.57 4.65 -24.08
CA ASN A 26 11.35 4.03 -25.39
C ASN A 26 11.37 2.51 -25.32
N ILE A 27 10.52 1.96 -24.45
CA ILE A 27 10.46 0.53 -24.15
C ILE A 27 9.25 -0.07 -24.83
N TRP A 28 9.43 -1.25 -25.44
CA TRP A 28 8.35 -2.01 -26.04
C TRP A 28 8.39 -3.44 -25.51
N ILE A 29 7.35 -3.83 -24.78
CA ILE A 29 7.15 -5.18 -24.25
C ILE A 29 5.96 -5.77 -24.99
N HIS A 30 6.16 -6.90 -25.67
CA HIS A 30 5.09 -7.43 -26.50
C HIS A 30 5.16 -8.95 -26.73
N ASN A 31 4.03 -9.55 -27.10
CA ASN A 31 3.89 -10.96 -27.49
C ASN A 31 4.40 -11.96 -26.44
N GLY A 32 3.80 -11.98 -25.27
CA GLY A 32 4.32 -12.72 -24.13
C GLY A 32 3.28 -13.20 -23.15
N ASP A 33 3.72 -14.12 -22.31
CA ASP A 33 2.94 -14.71 -21.23
C ASP A 33 3.78 -14.56 -19.95
N LEU A 34 3.34 -13.69 -19.04
CA LEU A 34 4.04 -13.34 -17.81
C LEU A 34 3.29 -13.92 -16.63
N GLY A 35 3.96 -14.74 -15.83
CA GLY A 35 3.37 -15.18 -14.57
C GLY A 35 4.34 -15.74 -13.55
N LEU A 36 3.75 -16.24 -12.46
CA LEU A 36 4.44 -16.69 -11.26
C LEU A 36 5.31 -15.57 -10.66
N SER A 37 4.75 -14.36 -10.64
CA SER A 37 5.41 -13.22 -10.04
C SER A 37 5.06 -13.14 -8.56
N PRO A 38 6.03 -13.16 -7.64
CA PRO A 38 5.76 -13.04 -6.21
C PRO A 38 5.35 -11.61 -5.83
N HIS A 39 5.22 -10.68 -6.79
CA HIS A 39 4.87 -9.29 -6.53
C HIS A 39 4.05 -8.72 -7.69
N HIS A 40 4.69 -8.30 -8.79
CA HIS A 40 4.04 -7.68 -9.94
C HIS A 40 4.36 -8.38 -11.26
N GLY A 41 3.42 -8.44 -12.20
CA GLY A 41 3.71 -8.84 -13.57
C GLY A 41 4.70 -7.88 -14.24
N ILE A 42 4.35 -6.60 -14.27
CA ILE A 42 5.21 -5.50 -14.73
C ILE A 42 5.19 -4.39 -13.68
N HIS A 43 6.36 -3.97 -13.20
CA HIS A 43 6.51 -2.84 -12.28
C HIS A 43 7.54 -1.85 -12.79
N SER A 44 7.15 -0.58 -12.82
CA SER A 44 7.99 0.51 -13.28
C SER A 44 8.01 1.68 -12.31
N ASN A 45 9.19 2.28 -12.13
CA ASN A 45 9.38 3.57 -11.47
C ASN A 45 10.23 4.46 -12.38
N GLY A 46 9.71 5.61 -12.81
CA GLY A 46 10.50 6.54 -13.62
C GLY A 46 10.59 6.16 -15.09
N ALA A 47 9.53 5.64 -15.74
CA ALA A 47 9.64 5.23 -17.16
C ALA A 47 8.84 6.11 -18.11
N THR A 48 9.40 6.35 -19.30
CA THR A 48 8.79 7.22 -20.32
C THR A 48 8.68 6.55 -21.68
N ASN A 49 7.59 6.78 -22.42
CA ASN A 49 7.34 6.21 -23.74
C ASN A 49 7.41 4.68 -23.71
N VAL A 50 6.51 4.05 -22.96
CA VAL A 50 6.44 2.59 -22.83
C VAL A 50 5.20 2.07 -23.56
N VAL A 51 5.38 1.06 -24.40
CA VAL A 51 4.30 0.32 -25.06
C VAL A 51 4.31 -1.11 -24.55
N ILE A 52 3.18 -1.57 -24.03
CA ILE A 52 2.95 -2.94 -23.58
C ILE A 52 1.78 -3.47 -24.39
N GLU A 53 2.00 -4.49 -25.22
CA GLU A 53 0.93 -5.03 -26.06
C GLU A 53 0.96 -6.53 -26.29
N ASP A 54 -0.22 -7.11 -26.51
CA ASP A 54 -0.38 -8.54 -26.82
C ASP A 54 0.26 -9.44 -25.73
N LEU A 55 -0.09 -9.20 -24.46
CA LEU A 55 0.38 -9.99 -23.32
C LEU A 55 -0.76 -10.64 -22.54
N THR A 56 -0.49 -11.82 -22.00
CA THR A 56 -1.21 -12.39 -20.85
C THR A 56 -0.35 -12.21 -19.61
N ILE A 57 -0.95 -11.75 -18.50
CA ILE A 57 -0.28 -11.53 -17.23
C ILE A 57 -1.09 -12.23 -16.14
N HIS A 58 -0.53 -13.23 -15.46
CA HIS A 58 -1.25 -14.06 -14.50
C HIS A 58 -0.37 -14.46 -13.30
N ASP A 59 -0.94 -15.08 -12.27
CA ASP A 59 -0.24 -15.58 -11.09
C ASP A 59 0.68 -14.54 -10.42
N PHE A 60 0.16 -13.33 -10.19
CA PHE A 60 0.82 -12.26 -9.42
C PHE A 60 0.15 -12.07 -8.05
N GLU A 61 0.92 -11.59 -7.07
CA GLU A 61 0.46 -11.43 -5.68
C GLU A 61 0.04 -10.00 -5.30
N VAL A 62 0.53 -8.98 -6.00
CA VAL A 62 0.23 -7.56 -5.71
C VAL A 62 -0.35 -6.82 -6.90
N GLY A 63 0.18 -6.99 -8.12
CA GLY A 63 -0.44 -6.35 -9.27
C GLY A 63 -0.04 -6.86 -10.64
N GLY A 64 -0.95 -6.77 -11.61
CA GLY A 64 -0.64 -7.10 -12.99
C GLY A 64 0.37 -6.13 -13.59
N VAL A 65 -0.01 -4.85 -13.64
CA VAL A 65 0.83 -3.75 -14.15
C VAL A 65 0.83 -2.57 -13.19
N GLN A 66 2.02 -2.11 -12.79
CA GLN A 66 2.20 -0.90 -11.99
C GLN A 66 3.19 0.07 -12.65
N PHE A 67 2.79 1.33 -12.74
CA PHE A 67 3.67 2.44 -13.10
C PHE A 67 3.58 3.55 -12.05
N ASN A 68 4.76 3.97 -11.60
CA ASN A 68 4.96 5.10 -10.71
C ASN A 68 5.87 6.11 -11.43
N ASP A 69 5.61 7.41 -11.28
CA ASP A 69 6.46 8.48 -11.82
C ASP A 69 6.80 8.25 -13.31
N PHE A 70 5.79 8.35 -14.19
CA PHE A 70 5.91 7.90 -15.57
C PHE A 70 5.44 8.97 -16.57
N GLN A 71 5.67 8.72 -17.86
CA GLN A 71 5.07 9.54 -18.92
C GLN A 71 4.83 8.72 -20.20
N ASN A 72 3.72 8.96 -20.90
CA ASN A 72 3.41 8.34 -22.19
C ASN A 72 3.43 6.80 -22.16
N ILE A 73 2.43 6.19 -21.54
CA ILE A 73 2.30 4.74 -21.41
C ILE A 73 1.14 4.26 -22.27
N THR A 74 1.36 3.20 -23.06
CA THR A 74 0.32 2.53 -23.85
C THR A 74 0.21 1.08 -23.44
N LEU A 75 -0.99 0.66 -23.04
CA LEU A 75 -1.37 -0.72 -22.78
C LEU A 75 -2.38 -1.14 -23.86
N ARG A 76 -2.10 -2.21 -24.60
CA ARG A 76 -2.98 -2.66 -25.69
C ARG A 76 -3.14 -4.18 -25.74
N ASN A 77 -4.36 -4.69 -25.91
CA ASN A 77 -4.63 -6.13 -26.08
C ASN A 77 -4.01 -6.95 -24.94
N LEU A 78 -4.37 -6.62 -23.70
CA LEU A 78 -3.85 -7.30 -22.51
C LEU A 78 -4.95 -8.11 -21.84
N SER A 79 -4.60 -9.31 -21.38
CA SER A 79 -5.40 -10.10 -20.44
C SER A 79 -4.61 -10.18 -19.13
N ILE A 80 -5.19 -9.64 -18.06
CA ILE A 80 -4.56 -9.51 -16.74
C ILE A 80 -5.40 -10.29 -15.73
N GLY A 81 -4.92 -11.46 -15.36
CA GLY A 81 -5.68 -12.42 -14.57
C GLY A 81 -5.37 -13.86 -15.00
N PRO A 82 -5.60 -14.86 -14.12
CA PRO A 82 -5.97 -14.73 -12.71
C PRO A 82 -4.81 -14.21 -11.84
N SER A 83 -5.12 -13.70 -10.64
CA SER A 83 -4.09 -13.50 -9.61
C SER A 83 -3.59 -14.84 -9.06
N ALA A 84 -2.49 -14.81 -8.28
CA ALA A 84 -1.98 -16.02 -7.66
C ALA A 84 -3.02 -16.64 -6.70
N THR A 85 -3.20 -17.96 -6.79
CA THR A 85 -4.11 -18.74 -5.91
C THR A 85 -3.42 -19.91 -5.21
N ASN A 86 -2.08 -19.91 -5.24
CA ASN A 86 -1.22 -20.91 -4.61
C ASN A 86 -0.08 -20.24 -3.83
N VAL A 87 -0.41 -19.21 -3.06
CA VAL A 87 0.50 -18.51 -2.14
C VAL A 87 0.53 -19.28 -0.83
N GLN A 88 1.48 -20.19 -0.66
CA GLN A 88 1.49 -21.17 0.44
C GLN A 88 2.15 -20.65 1.74
N LEU A 89 2.85 -19.52 1.66
CA LEU A 89 3.55 -18.90 2.78
C LEU A 89 2.94 -17.52 3.05
N THR A 90 2.92 -17.11 4.32
CA THR A 90 2.40 -15.79 4.73
C THR A 90 3.43 -14.70 4.49
N GLY A 91 2.98 -13.44 4.50
CA GLY A 91 3.86 -12.28 4.53
C GLY A 91 4.91 -12.31 5.65
N TYR A 92 4.59 -12.90 6.80
CA TYR A 92 5.55 -13.07 7.91
C TYR A 92 6.78 -13.89 7.51
N TYR A 93 6.63 -14.86 6.60
CA TYR A 93 7.79 -15.61 6.10
C TYR A 93 8.75 -14.70 5.33
N GLY A 94 8.19 -13.84 4.48
CA GLY A 94 8.94 -12.84 3.73
C GLY A 94 9.65 -11.85 4.64
N THR A 95 8.94 -11.27 5.62
CA THR A 95 9.53 -10.33 6.56
C THR A 95 10.58 -10.97 7.47
N ALA A 96 10.36 -12.20 7.93
CA ALA A 96 11.35 -12.96 8.67
C ALA A 96 12.63 -13.22 7.86
N ARG A 97 12.54 -13.46 6.55
CA ARG A 97 13.73 -13.57 5.67
C ARG A 97 14.52 -12.27 5.65
N TYR A 98 13.85 -11.12 5.57
CA TYR A 98 14.51 -9.81 5.62
C TYR A 98 15.19 -9.57 6.98
N ASP A 99 14.45 -9.76 8.07
CA ASP A 99 14.97 -9.56 9.43
C ASP A 99 16.15 -10.48 9.75
N LEU A 100 16.14 -11.71 9.22
CA LEU A 100 17.24 -12.65 9.36
C LEU A 100 18.56 -12.12 8.76
N LEU A 101 18.51 -11.35 7.67
CA LEU A 101 19.71 -10.70 7.12
C LEU A 101 20.34 -9.77 8.15
N SER A 102 19.52 -8.99 8.87
CA SER A 102 20.02 -8.10 9.93
C SER A 102 20.58 -8.87 11.13
N LEU A 103 20.00 -10.03 11.47
CA LEU A 103 20.50 -10.90 12.54
C LEU A 103 21.86 -11.55 12.23
N PHE A 104 22.25 -11.66 10.95
CA PHE A 104 23.61 -12.07 10.59
C PHE A 104 24.65 -10.97 10.83
N TYR A 105 24.22 -9.71 10.91
CA TYR A 105 25.07 -8.55 11.14
C TYR A 105 24.74 -7.92 12.49
N THR A 106 25.03 -8.64 13.58
CA THR A 106 24.86 -8.11 14.94
C THR A 106 26.06 -7.24 15.35
N ASP A 107 25.82 -6.11 16.02
CA ASP A 107 26.87 -5.18 16.46
C ASP A 107 27.61 -5.71 17.69
N GLY A 108 28.52 -6.65 17.47
CA GLY A 108 29.43 -7.16 18.51
C GLY A 108 28.82 -8.15 19.50
N ALA A 109 27.57 -8.60 19.28
CA ALA A 109 26.95 -9.63 20.10
C ALA A 109 27.82 -10.89 20.14
N SER A 110 28.25 -11.28 21.33
CA SER A 110 28.99 -12.52 21.52
C SER A 110 28.01 -13.68 21.75
N ASP A 111 28.40 -14.91 21.42
CA ASP A 111 27.61 -16.11 21.75
C ASP A 111 27.36 -16.29 23.27
N THR A 112 28.00 -15.47 24.12
CA THR A 112 27.83 -15.48 25.58
C THR A 112 26.80 -14.48 26.09
N GLU A 113 26.34 -13.54 25.26
CA GLU A 113 25.25 -12.64 25.62
C GLU A 113 23.92 -13.35 25.42
N VAL A 114 23.10 -13.36 26.47
CA VAL A 114 21.80 -14.02 26.50
C VAL A 114 20.70 -13.01 26.82
N ILE A 115 19.54 -13.22 26.22
CA ILE A 115 18.32 -12.48 26.46
C ILE A 115 17.46 -13.30 27.42
N GLU A 116 17.06 -12.69 28.53
CA GLU A 116 16.13 -13.26 29.50
C GLU A 116 14.74 -12.67 29.23
N PHE A 117 13.83 -13.50 28.72
CA PHE A 117 12.48 -13.07 28.36
C PHE A 117 11.52 -13.05 29.54
N ALA A 118 10.57 -12.13 29.53
CA ALA A 118 9.60 -11.90 30.60
C ALA A 118 8.60 -13.04 30.81
N ASP A 119 8.45 -13.94 29.82
CA ASP A 119 7.60 -15.13 29.90
C ASP A 119 8.19 -16.26 30.77
N GLY A 120 9.40 -16.08 31.30
CA GLY A 120 10.04 -17.00 32.24
C GLY A 120 10.66 -18.24 31.59
N ARG A 121 10.78 -18.28 30.26
CA ARG A 121 11.53 -19.35 29.59
C ARG A 121 13.04 -19.20 29.79
N ALA A 122 13.78 -20.23 29.39
CA ALA A 122 15.23 -20.23 29.53
C ALA A 122 15.88 -19.08 28.73
N PRO A 123 16.93 -18.42 29.27
CA PRO A 123 17.66 -17.39 28.55
C PRO A 123 18.23 -17.94 27.23
N MET A 124 18.16 -17.14 26.16
CA MET A 124 18.62 -17.54 24.82
C MET A 124 19.70 -16.58 24.31
N SER A 125 20.74 -17.11 23.68
CA SER A 125 21.70 -16.26 22.97
C SER A 125 21.12 -15.76 21.65
N VAL A 126 21.70 -14.68 21.10
CA VAL A 126 21.30 -14.16 19.77
C VAL A 126 21.49 -15.22 18.68
N THR A 127 22.56 -16.02 18.76
CA THR A 127 22.80 -17.16 17.89
C THR A 127 21.68 -18.20 18.00
N GLN A 128 21.25 -18.54 19.22
CA GLN A 128 20.15 -19.48 19.43
C GLN A 128 18.82 -18.94 18.87
N ILE A 129 18.51 -17.66 19.08
CA ILE A 129 17.29 -17.02 18.53
C ILE A 129 17.30 -17.08 17.00
N ARG A 130 18.43 -16.72 16.37
CA ARG A 130 18.61 -16.81 14.91
C ARG A 130 18.41 -18.24 14.42
N ASP A 131 19.04 -19.21 15.07
CA ASP A 131 19.00 -20.62 14.65
C ASP A 131 17.59 -21.21 14.83
N ASN A 132 16.86 -20.82 15.89
CA ASN A 132 15.45 -21.16 16.09
C ASN A 132 14.56 -20.61 14.97
N LEU A 133 14.75 -19.34 14.59
CA LEU A 133 14.02 -18.73 13.48
C LEU A 133 14.28 -19.47 12.17
N ILE A 134 15.56 -19.77 11.87
CA ILE A 134 15.94 -20.55 10.69
C ILE A 134 15.24 -21.92 10.70
N ALA A 135 15.29 -22.64 11.83
CA ALA A 135 14.69 -23.96 11.94
C ALA A 135 13.17 -23.93 11.68
N ALA A 136 12.45 -22.96 12.25
CA ALA A 136 11.02 -22.81 12.02
C ALA A 136 10.69 -22.47 10.55
N MET A 137 11.42 -21.51 9.95
CA MET A 137 11.23 -21.16 8.54
C MET A 137 11.53 -22.33 7.60
N ASP A 138 12.55 -23.11 7.92
CA ASP A 138 12.93 -24.30 7.16
C ASP A 138 11.86 -25.40 7.23
N ILE A 139 11.24 -25.60 8.39
CA ILE A 139 10.10 -26.51 8.56
C ILE A 139 8.92 -26.04 7.73
N ALA A 140 8.54 -24.77 7.82
CA ALA A 140 7.44 -24.22 7.02
C ALA A 140 7.69 -24.37 5.52
N PHE A 141 8.91 -24.07 5.07
CA PHE A 141 9.29 -24.26 3.66
C PHE A 141 9.23 -25.72 3.23
N ARG A 142 9.69 -26.67 4.06
CA ARG A 142 9.60 -28.10 3.76
C ARG A 142 8.16 -28.62 3.81
N TYR A 143 7.32 -28.07 4.70
CA TYR A 143 5.89 -28.38 4.79
C TYR A 143 5.18 -28.04 3.48
N VAL A 144 5.31 -26.81 3.00
CA VAL A 144 4.61 -26.36 1.79
C VAL A 144 5.11 -27.05 0.52
N ASN A 145 6.33 -27.59 0.54
CA ASN A 145 6.91 -28.37 -0.55
C ASN A 145 6.72 -29.90 -0.42
N ASP A 146 5.93 -30.38 0.54
CA ASP A 146 5.69 -31.82 0.78
C ASP A 146 6.98 -32.65 1.00
N VAL A 147 8.01 -32.06 1.61
CA VAL A 147 9.33 -32.69 1.83
C VAL A 147 9.76 -32.70 3.31
N LEU A 148 8.79 -32.71 4.22
CA LEU A 148 9.05 -32.84 5.66
C LEU A 148 9.78 -34.13 6.01
N THR A 149 10.65 -34.03 7.01
CA THR A 149 11.36 -35.17 7.59
C THR A 149 10.66 -35.65 8.87
N ALA A 150 11.00 -36.87 9.32
CA ALA A 150 10.54 -37.35 10.62
C ALA A 150 11.07 -36.52 11.80
N GLU A 151 12.21 -35.85 11.61
CA GLU A 151 12.78 -34.92 12.58
C GLU A 151 11.97 -33.63 12.65
N ASP A 152 11.56 -33.08 11.52
CA ASP A 152 10.68 -31.90 11.48
C ASP A 152 9.38 -32.15 12.26
N LEU A 153 8.73 -33.29 12.05
CA LEU A 153 7.48 -33.66 12.74
C LEU A 153 7.64 -33.86 14.26
N GLN A 154 8.87 -34.09 14.73
CA GLN A 154 9.18 -34.26 16.16
C GLN A 154 9.76 -32.99 16.78
N SER A 155 10.07 -31.99 15.97
CA SER A 155 10.60 -30.71 16.40
C SER A 155 9.56 -29.94 17.21
N GLU A 156 10.00 -29.29 18.29
CA GLU A 156 9.15 -28.35 19.05
C GLU A 156 8.71 -27.15 18.20
N PHE A 157 9.42 -26.84 17.12
CA PHE A 157 9.09 -25.77 16.18
C PHE A 157 8.08 -26.18 15.12
N TYR A 158 7.64 -27.44 15.05
CA TYR A 158 6.74 -27.88 14.00
C TYR A 158 5.44 -27.07 13.96
N GLN A 159 4.64 -27.14 15.01
CA GLN A 159 3.35 -26.44 15.06
C GLN A 159 3.52 -24.92 15.00
N PRO A 160 4.44 -24.29 15.78
CA PRO A 160 4.70 -22.86 15.68
C PRO A 160 5.09 -22.39 14.27
N ALA A 161 5.86 -23.18 13.52
CA ALA A 161 6.23 -22.85 12.16
C ALA A 161 5.03 -22.84 11.21
N ILE A 162 4.12 -23.81 11.36
CA ILE A 162 2.91 -23.88 10.55
C ILE A 162 1.99 -22.71 10.87
N ASP A 163 1.73 -22.47 12.15
CA ASP A 163 0.81 -21.41 12.60
C ASP A 163 1.28 -20.01 12.18
N LEU A 164 2.60 -19.78 12.14
CA LEU A 164 3.17 -18.48 11.82
C LEU A 164 3.39 -18.25 10.32
N PHE A 165 3.94 -19.23 9.62
CA PHE A 165 4.48 -19.03 8.27
C PHE A 165 3.68 -19.67 7.15
N VAL A 166 2.80 -20.63 7.44
CA VAL A 166 2.01 -21.29 6.40
C VAL A 166 0.71 -20.53 6.20
N ASN A 167 0.43 -20.16 4.96
CA ASN A 167 -0.79 -19.47 4.61
C ASN A 167 -1.95 -20.46 4.58
N THR A 168 -2.85 -20.34 5.55
CA THR A 168 -4.05 -21.19 5.65
C THR A 168 -5.31 -20.49 5.12
N ASN A 169 -5.20 -19.22 4.69
CA ASN A 169 -6.29 -18.42 4.16
C ASN A 169 -6.54 -18.69 2.67
N GLY A 170 -6.78 -19.97 2.34
CA GLY A 170 -7.07 -20.41 0.98
C GLY A 170 -5.89 -20.35 0.01
N ASN A 171 -4.66 -20.17 0.51
CA ASN A 171 -3.45 -19.92 -0.29
C ASN A 171 -3.58 -18.69 -1.21
N LEU A 172 -4.30 -17.66 -0.75
CA LEU A 172 -4.47 -16.39 -1.48
C LEU A 172 -3.45 -15.35 -1.00
N PRO A 173 -3.08 -14.36 -1.84
CA PRO A 173 -2.26 -13.24 -1.42
C PRO A 173 -2.84 -12.54 -0.18
N ASP A 174 -1.97 -12.27 0.80
CA ASP A 174 -2.34 -11.74 2.13
C ASP A 174 -1.82 -10.31 2.40
N GLY A 175 -1.16 -9.68 1.43
CA GLY A 175 -0.65 -8.29 1.54
C GLY A 175 -1.75 -7.22 1.51
N SER A 176 -1.37 -5.94 1.51
CA SER A 176 -2.30 -4.82 1.67
C SER A 176 -3.28 -4.57 0.52
N THR A 177 -2.91 -4.91 -0.71
CA THR A 177 -3.72 -4.61 -1.91
C THR A 177 -3.43 -5.58 -3.04
N LEU A 178 -4.40 -5.74 -3.94
CA LEU A 178 -4.23 -6.46 -5.22
C LEU A 178 -4.78 -5.60 -6.36
N TYR A 179 -3.97 -5.38 -7.40
CA TYR A 179 -4.31 -4.56 -8.55
C TYR A 179 -4.37 -5.37 -9.85
N GLY A 180 -5.31 -5.05 -10.74
CA GLY A 180 -5.11 -5.36 -12.16
C GLY A 180 -4.06 -4.41 -12.73
N ILE A 181 -4.37 -3.11 -12.69
CA ILE A 181 -3.52 -2.01 -13.15
C ILE A 181 -3.49 -0.91 -12.09
N VAL A 182 -2.32 -0.33 -11.84
CA VAL A 182 -2.18 0.89 -11.04
C VAL A 182 -1.21 1.87 -11.67
N PHE A 183 -1.69 3.11 -11.85
CA PHE A 183 -0.90 4.26 -12.24
C PHE A 183 -0.90 5.27 -11.10
N ASN A 184 0.27 5.62 -10.63
CA ASN A 184 0.46 6.51 -9.51
C ASN A 184 1.44 7.62 -9.90
N SER A 185 1.08 8.86 -9.60
CA SER A 185 1.89 10.03 -9.94
C SER A 185 3.30 9.89 -9.37
N TRP A 186 3.45 9.66 -8.08
CA TRP A 186 4.77 9.75 -7.46
C TRP A 186 5.01 8.62 -6.46
N LEU A 187 6.23 8.07 -6.45
CA LEU A 187 6.63 6.91 -5.64
C LEU A 187 5.67 5.70 -5.75
N GLU A 188 5.83 4.72 -4.87
CA GLU A 188 5.01 3.51 -4.83
C GLU A 188 3.64 3.79 -4.19
N ALA A 189 2.57 3.22 -4.77
CA ALA A 189 1.20 3.24 -4.25
C ALA A 189 1.00 2.38 -2.97
N SER A 190 1.95 2.48 -2.03
CA SER A 190 1.99 1.80 -0.74
C SER A 190 1.05 2.44 0.28
N GLN A 191 0.79 3.74 0.14
CA GLN A 191 -0.09 4.54 1.00
C GLN A 191 -1.55 4.56 0.54
N GLY A 192 -2.43 5.26 1.26
CA GLY A 192 -3.84 5.48 0.89
C GLY A 192 -4.01 6.22 -0.45
N PHE A 193 -5.23 6.67 -0.76
CA PHE A 193 -5.47 7.34 -2.04
C PHE A 193 -4.89 8.76 -2.04
N GLY A 194 -4.23 9.16 -3.12
CA GLY A 194 -3.80 10.56 -3.31
C GLY A 194 -2.76 11.12 -2.34
N GLN A 195 -2.17 10.29 -1.48
CA GLN A 195 -1.33 10.73 -0.37
C GLN A 195 0.07 11.19 -0.76
N ILE A 196 0.49 10.98 -2.00
CA ILE A 196 1.92 11.00 -2.30
C ILE A 196 2.38 12.41 -2.74
N ASN A 197 1.53 13.26 -3.33
CA ASN A 197 1.87 14.67 -3.61
C ASN A 197 2.01 15.59 -2.39
N GLN A 198 1.83 15.08 -1.16
CA GLN A 198 2.02 15.87 0.06
C GLN A 198 3.49 16.28 0.31
N TYR A 199 4.45 15.73 -0.44
CA TYR A 199 5.88 15.89 -0.13
C TYR A 199 6.75 16.53 -1.24
N GLY A 200 6.16 17.12 -2.28
CA GLY A 200 6.94 17.81 -3.32
C GLY A 200 6.18 18.94 -4.01
N ASP A 201 6.76 20.15 -4.00
CA ASP A 201 6.31 21.34 -4.77
C ASP A 201 6.51 21.19 -6.30
N ASN A 202 6.63 19.97 -6.82
CA ASN A 202 6.83 19.73 -8.25
C ASN A 202 5.48 19.78 -8.98
N GLU A 203 4.82 20.93 -8.93
CA GLU A 203 3.73 21.30 -9.86
C GLU A 203 4.20 21.25 -11.34
N ASP A 204 5.51 21.09 -11.59
CA ASP A 204 6.16 21.12 -12.89
C ASP A 204 6.30 19.74 -13.59
N VAL A 205 5.94 18.61 -12.96
CA VAL A 205 6.02 17.28 -13.60
C VAL A 205 4.61 16.80 -13.97
N GLU A 206 4.15 17.18 -15.15
CA GLU A 206 2.90 16.67 -15.75
C GLU A 206 3.02 15.18 -16.06
N ILE A 207 2.57 14.34 -15.13
CA ILE A 207 2.43 12.89 -15.34
C ILE A 207 1.19 12.66 -16.16
N SER A 208 1.42 12.31 -17.42
CA SER A 208 0.37 12.32 -18.42
C SER A 208 0.58 11.32 -19.54
N GLY A 209 -0.50 11.08 -20.28
CA GLY A 209 -0.47 10.33 -21.52
C GLY A 209 -0.57 8.82 -21.30
N VAL A 210 -1.60 8.37 -20.61
CA VAL A 210 -1.93 6.93 -20.51
C VAL A 210 -2.96 6.59 -21.57
N LEU A 211 -2.67 5.58 -22.39
CA LEU A 211 -3.64 4.96 -23.29
C LEU A 211 -3.82 3.49 -22.90
N ILE A 212 -5.06 3.09 -22.62
CA ILE A 212 -5.46 1.70 -22.40
C ILE A 212 -6.41 1.31 -23.53
N GLU A 213 -6.16 0.22 -24.24
CA GLU A 213 -6.96 -0.19 -25.40
C GLU A 213 -7.15 -1.71 -25.46
N ASN A 214 -8.39 -2.18 -25.38
CA ASN A 214 -8.75 -3.61 -25.38
C ASN A 214 -8.02 -4.36 -24.25
N VAL A 215 -8.38 -4.05 -23.01
CA VAL A 215 -7.78 -4.68 -21.83
C VAL A 215 -8.86 -5.39 -21.02
N GLU A 216 -8.56 -6.62 -20.64
CA GLU A 216 -9.39 -7.48 -19.79
C GLU A 216 -8.66 -7.68 -18.45
N ILE A 217 -9.33 -7.42 -17.33
CA ILE A 217 -8.84 -7.69 -15.98
C ILE A 217 -9.80 -8.68 -15.33
N HIS A 218 -9.31 -9.86 -14.92
CA HIS A 218 -10.20 -10.92 -14.50
C HIS A 218 -9.63 -11.82 -13.39
N ASP A 219 -10.52 -12.55 -12.72
CA ASP A 219 -10.18 -13.61 -11.75
C ASP A 219 -9.20 -13.15 -10.65
N LEU A 220 -9.38 -11.93 -10.14
CA LEU A 220 -8.56 -11.40 -9.05
C LEU A 220 -9.11 -11.85 -7.70
N LYS A 221 -8.27 -12.53 -6.92
CA LYS A 221 -8.62 -13.08 -5.60
C LYS A 221 -7.60 -12.74 -4.53
N LYS A 222 -8.09 -12.41 -3.33
CA LYS A 222 -7.26 -11.97 -2.21
C LYS A 222 -7.87 -12.33 -0.85
N ALA A 223 -7.03 -12.59 0.14
CA ALA A 223 -7.40 -12.74 1.54
C ALA A 223 -6.41 -11.96 2.44
N THR A 224 -6.59 -10.64 2.51
CA THR A 224 -5.75 -9.71 3.29
C THR A 224 -5.59 -10.19 4.72
N HIS A 225 -4.35 -10.17 5.21
CA HIS A 225 -4.06 -10.34 6.62
C HIS A 225 -3.71 -8.98 7.22
N GLU A 226 -4.69 -8.34 7.86
CA GLU A 226 -4.46 -7.10 8.60
C GLU A 226 -3.59 -7.34 9.83
N VAL A 227 -2.66 -6.43 10.08
CA VAL A 227 -1.77 -6.42 11.23
C VAL A 227 -2.05 -5.19 12.10
N PRO A 228 -2.69 -5.34 13.27
CA PRO A 228 -2.80 -4.29 14.27
C PRO A 228 -1.41 -3.92 14.79
N ALA A 229 -0.96 -2.72 14.47
CA ALA A 229 0.33 -2.19 14.86
C ALA A 229 0.24 -1.47 16.21
N MET A 230 1.25 -1.68 17.06
CA MET A 230 1.43 -0.86 18.26
C MET A 230 1.79 0.58 17.87
N TYR A 231 1.00 1.54 18.36
CA TYR A 231 1.14 2.97 18.10
C TYR A 231 1.51 3.72 19.38
N MET A 232 2.65 4.42 19.37
CA MET A 232 3.18 5.11 20.56
C MET A 232 3.22 6.63 20.45
N ASN A 233 2.83 7.22 19.32
CA ASN A 233 2.83 8.68 19.14
C ASN A 233 2.12 9.45 20.29
N PRO A 234 0.95 9.02 20.82
CA PRO A 234 0.25 9.73 21.90
C PRO A 234 1.04 9.81 23.21
N CYS A 235 2.16 9.09 23.31
CA CYS A 235 3.06 9.13 24.46
C CYS A 235 4.09 10.23 24.41
N PHE A 236 4.23 10.93 23.29
CA PHE A 236 5.34 11.84 23.03
C PHE A 236 4.91 13.28 22.76
N ASP A 237 3.68 13.67 23.16
CA ASP A 237 2.97 14.95 22.91
C ASP A 237 3.72 16.27 23.24
N ASN A 238 4.93 16.24 23.81
CA ASN A 238 5.69 17.46 24.08
C ASN A 238 6.64 17.80 22.91
N ALA A 239 6.14 18.67 22.04
CA ALA A 239 6.89 19.31 20.95
C ALA A 239 8.23 19.95 21.35
N GLU A 240 8.39 20.34 22.61
CA GLU A 240 9.57 21.04 23.11
C GLU A 240 10.83 20.16 23.23
N ASP A 241 10.69 18.83 23.35
CA ASP A 241 11.83 17.92 23.60
C ASP A 241 12.54 17.42 22.33
N TRP A 242 11.93 17.61 21.15
CA TRP A 242 12.40 16.95 19.92
C TRP A 242 13.38 17.79 19.09
N GLY A 243 13.45 19.10 19.31
CA GLY A 243 14.14 20.02 18.42
C GLY A 243 13.52 20.04 17.01
N ASP A 244 13.64 21.16 16.31
CA ASP A 244 12.99 21.40 15.01
C ASP A 244 13.24 20.32 13.92
N PHE A 245 14.26 19.47 14.08
CA PHE A 245 14.63 18.45 13.10
C PHE A 245 13.82 17.13 13.21
N LEU A 246 13.22 16.83 14.36
CA LEU A 246 12.41 15.62 14.56
C LEU A 246 10.90 15.88 14.48
N TYR A 247 10.46 17.13 14.66
CA TYR A 247 9.07 17.55 14.42
C TYR A 247 8.63 17.33 12.97
N ALA A 248 9.54 17.54 12.01
CA ALA A 248 9.30 17.23 10.58
C ALA A 248 9.28 15.72 10.26
N ARG A 249 9.48 14.85 11.26
CA ARG A 249 9.57 13.40 11.13
C ARG A 249 8.67 12.66 12.12
N GLN A 250 7.69 13.34 12.70
CA GLN A 250 6.73 12.76 13.66
C GLN A 250 6.13 11.43 13.14
N TRP A 251 5.84 11.38 11.84
CA TRP A 251 5.36 10.22 11.06
C TRP A 251 6.31 9.00 10.98
N LEU A 252 7.59 9.14 11.34
CA LEU A 252 8.57 8.04 11.30
C LEU A 252 8.59 7.23 12.62
N ILE A 253 7.88 7.66 13.67
CA ILE A 253 7.91 7.10 15.04
C ILE A 253 6.60 6.37 15.41
N ASP A 254 5.61 6.40 14.52
CA ASP A 254 4.22 6.03 14.82
C ASP A 254 4.01 4.56 15.17
N ALA A 255 4.35 3.65 14.26
CA ALA A 255 4.23 2.21 14.47
C ALA A 255 5.57 1.56 14.78
N VAL A 256 5.58 0.60 15.71
CA VAL A 256 6.78 -0.15 16.07
C VAL A 256 7.18 -1.10 14.94
N ARG A 257 8.37 -0.88 14.37
CA ARG A 257 8.89 -1.66 13.23
C ARG A 257 10.35 -2.06 13.40
N THR A 258 10.73 -3.17 12.78
CA THR A 258 12.13 -3.61 12.69
C THR A 258 12.92 -2.68 11.75
N PRO A 259 14.26 -2.73 11.71
CA PRO A 259 15.06 -1.85 10.85
C PRO A 259 14.71 -1.88 9.37
N LEU A 260 14.13 -2.98 8.90
CA LEU A 260 13.86 -3.22 7.48
C LEU A 260 12.40 -2.98 7.09
N GLY A 261 11.57 -2.48 8.02
CA GLY A 261 10.17 -2.12 7.74
C GLY A 261 9.09 -3.04 8.32
N PRO A 262 9.31 -4.35 8.59
CA PRO A 262 8.28 -5.20 9.20
C PRO A 262 7.70 -4.64 10.50
N VAL A 263 6.38 -4.74 10.64
CA VAL A 263 5.63 -4.31 11.84
C VAL A 263 5.71 -5.37 12.92
N ILE A 264 5.72 -4.92 14.17
CA ILE A 264 5.53 -5.80 15.33
C ILE A 264 4.02 -6.03 15.53
N ASP A 265 3.59 -7.26 15.28
CA ASP A 265 2.21 -7.70 15.52
C ASP A 265 2.04 -8.14 16.98
N LEU A 266 1.23 -7.39 17.74
CA LEU A 266 1.00 -7.70 19.15
C LEU A 266 0.33 -9.07 19.34
N ARG A 267 -0.50 -9.52 18.39
CA ARG A 267 -1.21 -10.82 18.49
C ARG A 267 -0.24 -11.98 18.61
N LEU A 268 0.97 -11.82 18.05
CA LEU A 268 2.03 -12.81 18.05
C LEU A 268 2.91 -12.76 19.31
N MET A 269 2.78 -11.72 20.15
CA MET A 269 3.63 -11.47 21.31
C MET A 269 2.93 -11.68 22.65
N ILE A 270 1.65 -12.04 22.67
CA ILE A 270 0.90 -12.27 23.91
C ILE A 270 0.11 -13.58 23.83
N GLU A 271 -0.13 -14.19 24.98
CA GLU A 271 -0.90 -15.44 25.07
C GLU A 271 -2.36 -15.16 24.66
N ASP A 272 -2.91 -15.95 23.73
CA ASP A 272 -4.26 -15.78 23.19
C ASP A 272 -4.47 -14.42 22.46
N GLY A 273 -3.40 -13.89 21.86
CA GLY A 273 -3.37 -12.53 21.31
C GLY A 273 -4.40 -12.22 20.24
N PHE A 274 -4.71 -13.15 19.33
CA PHE A 274 -5.79 -12.95 18.34
C PHE A 274 -7.14 -12.73 19.01
N ASN A 275 -7.50 -13.53 20.02
CA ASN A 275 -8.77 -13.35 20.73
C ASN A 275 -8.79 -12.06 21.56
N ILE A 276 -7.65 -11.67 22.14
CA ILE A 276 -7.56 -10.49 23.00
C ILE A 276 -7.61 -9.19 22.19
N VAL A 277 -6.83 -9.13 21.11
CA VAL A 277 -6.69 -7.95 20.25
C VAL A 277 -7.94 -7.81 19.37
N ASP A 278 -8.28 -8.86 18.60
CA ASP A 278 -9.31 -8.73 17.54
C ASP A 278 -10.74 -8.64 18.09
N ASN A 279 -11.00 -9.14 19.30
CA ASN A 279 -12.30 -8.95 19.97
C ASN A 279 -12.36 -7.68 20.84
N GLY A 280 -11.36 -6.80 20.75
CA GLY A 280 -11.36 -5.52 21.46
C GLY A 280 -11.29 -5.65 22.99
N LEU A 281 -10.77 -6.76 23.54
CA LEU A 281 -10.61 -6.92 24.99
C LEU A 281 -9.59 -5.92 25.57
N LEU A 282 -8.73 -5.36 24.72
CA LEU A 282 -7.79 -4.29 25.07
C LEU A 282 -8.45 -2.90 25.14
N LEU A 283 -9.72 -2.75 24.74
CA LEU A 283 -10.46 -1.49 24.88
C LEU A 283 -10.82 -1.19 26.35
N ASP A 284 -10.87 -2.21 27.22
CA ASP A 284 -11.01 -2.04 28.66
C ASP A 284 -9.65 -1.69 29.30
N ARG A 285 -9.30 -0.40 29.23
CA ARG A 285 -8.05 0.16 29.75
C ARG A 285 -7.84 -0.01 31.26
N ASP A 286 -8.87 -0.34 32.03
CA ASP A 286 -8.72 -0.60 33.46
C ASP A 286 -8.25 -2.04 33.75
N ASN A 287 -8.40 -2.95 32.79
CA ASN A 287 -8.16 -4.39 32.97
C ASN A 287 -7.19 -5.01 31.95
N TYR A 288 -6.76 -4.28 30.92
CA TYR A 288 -5.95 -4.84 29.83
C TYR A 288 -4.56 -5.34 30.26
N ALA A 289 -3.97 -4.77 31.31
CA ALA A 289 -2.63 -5.13 31.77
C ALA A 289 -2.48 -6.60 32.16
N GLN A 290 -3.57 -7.28 32.55
CA GLN A 290 -3.51 -8.71 32.87
C GLN A 290 -3.29 -9.60 31.62
N TYR A 291 -3.58 -9.08 30.44
CA TYR A 291 -3.53 -9.78 29.16
C TYR A 291 -2.23 -9.53 28.38
N LEU A 292 -1.52 -8.42 28.66
CA LEU A 292 -0.32 -8.02 27.93
C LEU A 292 0.97 -8.66 28.47
N ARG A 293 0.92 -9.89 28.95
CA ARG A 293 2.17 -10.58 29.28
C ARG A 293 2.85 -10.99 27.99
N TYR A 294 4.11 -10.63 27.83
CA TYR A 294 4.90 -11.14 26.71
C TYR A 294 4.85 -12.67 26.71
N ALA A 295 4.54 -13.24 25.56
CA ALA A 295 4.55 -14.66 25.25
C ALA A 295 5.05 -14.77 23.80
N GLY A 296 6.37 -14.76 23.66
CA GLY A 296 7.01 -14.65 22.35
C GLY A 296 6.97 -15.93 21.53
N ASN A 297 7.24 -15.78 20.25
CA ASN A 297 7.55 -16.88 19.33
C ASN A 297 8.89 -16.62 18.62
N VAL A 298 9.32 -17.59 17.81
CA VAL A 298 10.61 -17.55 17.10
C VAL A 298 10.84 -16.26 16.29
N TYR A 299 9.78 -15.64 15.76
CA TYR A 299 9.91 -14.41 14.99
C TYR A 299 9.90 -13.16 15.87
N THR A 300 9.01 -13.05 16.85
CA THR A 300 8.99 -11.89 17.75
C THR A 300 10.26 -11.82 18.60
N ASP A 301 10.84 -12.97 18.95
CA ASP A 301 12.13 -13.06 19.64
C ASP A 301 13.28 -12.53 18.79
N ALA A 302 13.25 -12.83 17.49
CA ALA A 302 14.19 -12.27 16.53
C ALA A 302 14.04 -10.76 16.41
N GLN A 303 12.81 -10.23 16.43
CA GLN A 303 12.56 -8.78 16.44
C GLN A 303 13.11 -8.12 17.72
N VAL A 304 12.93 -8.73 18.89
CA VAL A 304 13.52 -8.26 20.16
C VAL A 304 15.05 -8.35 20.13
N ALA A 305 15.63 -9.42 19.61
CA ALA A 305 17.08 -9.53 19.47
C ALA A 305 17.65 -8.48 18.50
N LEU A 306 16.94 -8.17 17.41
CA LEU A 306 17.30 -7.09 16.49
C LEU A 306 17.23 -5.73 17.16
N LYS A 307 16.29 -5.51 18.07
CA LYS A 307 16.25 -4.32 18.92
C LYS A 307 17.56 -4.15 19.68
N MET A 308 17.95 -5.18 20.42
CA MET A 308 19.07 -5.12 21.35
C MET A 308 20.45 -5.14 20.65
N TYR A 309 20.56 -5.88 19.54
CA TYR A 309 21.87 -6.24 18.96
C TYR A 309 21.99 -6.01 17.44
N GLY A 310 20.93 -5.60 16.75
CA GLY A 310 20.99 -5.37 15.30
C GLY A 310 21.92 -4.21 14.92
N ALA A 311 22.76 -4.38 13.89
CA ALA A 311 23.67 -3.32 13.43
C ALA A 311 22.97 -2.14 12.76
N PHE A 312 21.74 -2.33 12.30
CA PHE A 312 20.91 -1.25 11.77
C PHE A 312 20.11 -0.64 12.91
N LYS A 313 20.06 0.70 12.99
CA LYS A 313 19.19 1.40 13.93
C LYS A 313 17.74 0.97 13.70
N ASN A 314 17.25 0.08 14.55
CA ASN A 314 15.85 -0.33 14.58
C ASN A 314 14.98 0.83 15.08
N ARG A 315 13.70 0.82 14.67
CA ARG A 315 12.67 1.74 15.20
C ARG A 315 11.89 1.11 16.35
N ILE A 316 12.31 -0.07 16.80
CA ILE A 316 11.74 -0.71 17.99
C ILE A 316 12.13 0.17 19.18
N THR A 317 11.17 0.60 19.98
CA THR A 317 11.41 1.46 21.14
C THR A 317 12.02 0.63 22.29
N THR A 318 12.71 1.26 23.24
CA THR A 318 13.19 0.55 24.45
C THR A 318 12.04 0.00 25.28
N ILE A 319 10.83 0.55 25.12
CA ILE A 319 9.59 0.03 25.74
C ILE A 319 9.35 -1.44 25.38
N ILE A 320 9.54 -1.83 24.11
CA ILE A 320 9.33 -3.23 23.69
C ILE A 320 10.40 -4.14 24.27
N GLU A 321 11.64 -3.67 24.34
CA GLU A 321 12.73 -4.39 25.00
C GLU A 321 12.41 -4.60 26.49
N ASP A 322 12.00 -3.54 27.19
CA ASP A 322 11.69 -3.58 28.62
C ASP A 322 10.44 -4.40 28.95
N TRP A 323 9.49 -4.46 28.01
CA TRP A 323 8.28 -5.26 28.12
C TRP A 323 8.54 -6.75 27.82
N ALA A 324 9.35 -7.05 26.80
CA ALA A 324 9.63 -8.43 26.39
C ALA A 324 10.68 -9.13 27.27
N THR A 325 11.48 -8.36 28.01
CA THR A 325 12.58 -8.89 28.84
C THR A 325 12.34 -8.68 30.34
N VAL A 326 13.10 -9.37 31.18
CA VAL A 326 13.09 -9.17 32.64
C VAL A 326 13.90 -7.95 33.10
N SER A 327 14.18 -6.98 32.21
CA SER A 327 14.97 -5.79 32.53
C SER A 327 14.31 -4.91 33.61
N THR A 328 13.03 -5.12 33.89
CA THR A 328 12.24 -4.39 34.89
C THR A 328 11.55 -5.34 35.88
N ASP A 329 11.39 -4.90 37.14
CA ASP A 329 10.66 -5.65 38.19
C ASP A 329 9.16 -5.84 37.86
N ASN A 330 8.64 -5.07 36.90
CA ASN A 330 7.28 -5.16 36.38
C ASN A 330 7.28 -4.82 34.88
N PRO A 331 7.48 -5.81 33.98
CA PRO A 331 7.50 -5.60 32.53
C PRO A 331 6.24 -4.93 31.98
N LEU A 332 5.10 -5.10 32.65
CA LEU A 332 3.85 -4.43 32.29
C LEU A 332 3.88 -2.93 32.57
N ALA A 333 4.69 -2.46 33.53
CA ALA A 333 4.87 -1.04 33.79
C ALA A 333 5.74 -0.35 32.73
N ALA A 334 6.41 -1.10 31.86
CA ALA A 334 7.15 -0.54 30.73
C ALA A 334 6.22 -0.04 29.61
N LEU A 335 5.03 -0.65 29.47
CA LEU A 335 4.04 -0.21 28.49
C LEU A 335 3.35 1.08 28.98
N PRO A 336 3.46 2.19 28.23
CA PRO A 336 2.92 3.46 28.68
C PRO A 336 1.38 3.51 28.51
N GLU A 337 0.68 4.18 29.43
CA GLU A 337 -0.80 4.27 29.43
C GLU A 337 -1.39 4.92 28.16
N CYS A 338 -0.58 5.70 27.46
CA CYS A 338 -0.90 6.39 26.20
C CYS A 338 -0.73 5.51 24.95
N MET A 339 -0.18 4.29 25.07
CA MET A 339 -0.07 3.36 23.95
C MET A 339 -1.45 3.09 23.33
N ASN A 340 -1.51 3.04 22.01
CA ASN A 340 -2.72 2.74 21.26
C ASN A 340 -2.42 1.74 20.13
N PHE A 341 -3.45 1.40 19.34
CA PHE A 341 -3.33 0.57 18.15
C PHE A 341 -3.71 1.35 16.91
N VAL A 342 -3.01 1.05 15.82
CA VAL A 342 -3.37 1.47 14.48
C VAL A 342 -3.53 0.22 13.62
N CYS A 343 -4.64 0.15 12.91
CA CYS A 343 -5.04 -0.97 12.06
C CYS A 343 -5.07 -0.51 10.60
N ASP A 344 -5.73 -1.27 9.74
CA ASP A 344 -5.73 -1.08 8.29
C ASP A 344 -4.30 -1.01 7.72
N SER A 345 -3.55 -2.06 8.00
CA SER A 345 -2.19 -2.22 7.54
C SER A 345 -1.84 -3.67 7.34
N ASP A 346 -0.90 -3.95 6.45
CA ASP A 346 -0.28 -5.26 6.34
C ASP A 346 1.00 -5.37 7.20
N PHE A 347 1.70 -6.50 7.07
CA PHE A 347 2.92 -6.84 7.81
C PHE A 347 4.11 -5.90 7.55
N ILE A 348 4.08 -5.04 6.53
CA ILE A 348 5.07 -3.97 6.29
C ILE A 348 4.48 -2.56 6.45
N TYR A 349 3.29 -2.46 7.02
CA TYR A 349 2.54 -1.22 7.28
C TYR A 349 2.08 -0.47 6.03
N GLN A 350 1.80 -1.18 4.94
CA GLN A 350 1.10 -0.57 3.81
C GLN A 350 -0.39 -0.53 4.12
N THR A 351 -1.03 0.60 3.82
CA THR A 351 -2.49 0.77 3.97
C THR A 351 -3.22 -0.24 3.09
N ASN A 352 -4.21 -0.93 3.64
CA ASN A 352 -4.98 -1.87 2.84
C ASN A 352 -5.98 -1.12 1.97
N LYS A 353 -6.21 -1.62 0.75
CA LYS A 353 -7.20 -1.03 -0.19
C LYS A 353 -8.14 -2.06 -0.81
N GLY A 354 -8.00 -3.33 -0.44
CA GLY A 354 -8.76 -4.45 -1.00
C GLY A 354 -8.26 -4.86 -2.38
N ILE A 355 -9.19 -5.14 -3.30
CA ILE A 355 -8.88 -5.46 -4.70
C ILE A 355 -9.37 -4.32 -5.60
N ILE A 356 -8.52 -3.87 -6.52
CA ILE A 356 -8.85 -2.80 -7.45
C ILE A 356 -8.49 -3.23 -8.87
N GLY A 357 -9.46 -3.23 -9.78
CA GLY A 357 -9.22 -3.55 -11.19
C GLY A 357 -8.25 -2.57 -11.83
N ALA A 358 -8.60 -1.28 -11.88
CA ALA A 358 -7.73 -0.21 -12.34
C ALA A 358 -7.70 0.98 -11.37
N ARG A 359 -6.51 1.48 -11.03
CA ARG A 359 -6.32 2.65 -10.15
C ARG A 359 -5.54 3.75 -10.86
N PHE A 360 -6.04 4.99 -10.77
CA PHE A 360 -5.40 6.19 -11.30
C PHE A 360 -5.35 7.26 -10.21
N ASP A 361 -4.14 7.59 -9.78
CA ASP A 361 -3.88 8.60 -8.76
C ASP A 361 -3.04 9.73 -9.37
N GLU A 362 -3.68 10.90 -9.50
CA GLU A 362 -3.14 12.17 -9.98
C GLU A 362 -2.50 12.11 -11.38
N ILE A 363 -3.21 11.50 -12.32
CA ILE A 363 -2.77 11.33 -13.70
C ILE A 363 -3.58 12.20 -14.64
N GLU A 364 -2.91 12.95 -15.50
CA GLU A 364 -3.57 13.75 -16.53
C GLU A 364 -3.67 13.01 -17.88
N ASN A 365 -4.75 13.27 -18.62
CA ASN A 365 -4.94 12.75 -19.98
C ASN A 365 -4.92 11.21 -20.08
N VAL A 366 -5.63 10.52 -19.19
CA VAL A 366 -5.87 9.08 -19.31
C VAL A 366 -6.97 8.83 -20.33
N VAL A 367 -6.72 7.97 -21.32
CA VAL A 367 -7.70 7.53 -22.30
C VAL A 367 -7.86 6.01 -22.22
N ILE A 368 -9.08 5.55 -22.02
CA ILE A 368 -9.43 4.14 -21.88
C ILE A 368 -10.39 3.76 -23.01
N ARG A 369 -10.02 2.73 -23.76
CA ARG A 369 -10.80 2.15 -24.85
C ARG A 369 -11.04 0.68 -24.60
N ASN A 370 -12.30 0.27 -24.51
CA ASN A 370 -12.69 -1.14 -24.36
C ASN A 370 -11.99 -1.80 -23.16
N LEU A 371 -12.51 -1.53 -21.96
CA LEU A 371 -12.03 -2.11 -20.70
C LEU A 371 -13.08 -3.07 -20.15
N GLU A 372 -12.67 -4.30 -19.87
CA GLU A 372 -13.50 -5.31 -19.24
C GLU A 372 -12.88 -5.71 -17.89
N ILE A 373 -13.69 -5.73 -16.82
CA ILE A 373 -13.25 -6.10 -15.48
C ILE A 373 -14.27 -7.08 -14.89
N HIS A 374 -13.87 -8.32 -14.59
CA HIS A 374 -14.81 -9.31 -14.08
C HIS A 374 -14.23 -10.35 -13.14
N ASP A 375 -15.13 -11.10 -12.48
CA ASP A 375 -14.78 -12.23 -11.62
C ASP A 375 -13.79 -11.85 -10.50
N ILE A 376 -13.97 -10.68 -9.88
CA ILE A 376 -13.16 -10.23 -8.74
C ILE A 376 -13.81 -10.70 -7.44
N ASP A 377 -13.03 -11.35 -6.58
CA ASP A 377 -13.53 -12.00 -5.36
C ASP A 377 -12.60 -11.74 -4.18
N ASN A 378 -13.00 -10.80 -3.31
CA ASN A 378 -12.27 -10.48 -2.10
C ASN A 378 -12.87 -11.22 -0.90
N VAL A 379 -12.11 -12.17 -0.35
CA VAL A 379 -12.51 -12.98 0.81
C VAL A 379 -11.77 -12.56 2.08
N SER A 380 -11.17 -11.37 2.10
CA SER A 380 -10.49 -10.82 3.27
C SER A 380 -11.47 -10.69 4.44
N PRO A 381 -11.08 -11.07 5.66
CA PRO A 381 -11.93 -10.97 6.83
C PRO A 381 -12.24 -9.51 7.19
N VAL A 382 -13.23 -9.33 8.06
CA VAL A 382 -13.49 -8.04 8.72
C VAL A 382 -12.22 -7.58 9.45
N GLY A 383 -11.92 -6.28 9.38
CA GLY A 383 -10.86 -5.66 10.16
C GLY A 383 -10.99 -5.85 11.68
N SER A 384 -9.86 -5.73 12.37
CA SER A 384 -9.72 -5.87 13.81
C SER A 384 -10.51 -4.79 14.55
N LEU A 385 -11.14 -5.18 15.67
CA LEU A 385 -11.83 -4.26 16.56
C LEU A 385 -10.88 -3.53 17.51
N ALA A 386 -9.58 -3.85 17.46
CA ALA A 386 -8.57 -3.30 18.35
C ALA A 386 -8.39 -1.78 18.25
N CYS A 387 -8.64 -1.21 17.07
CA CYS A 387 -8.25 0.16 16.76
C CYS A 387 -9.38 1.20 16.86
N GLY A 388 -10.60 0.79 17.21
CA GLY A 388 -11.73 1.71 17.33
C GLY A 388 -12.43 1.98 15.98
N PRO A 389 -13.00 3.18 15.76
CA PRO A 389 -13.95 3.43 14.66
C PRO A 389 -13.33 3.93 13.33
N TYR A 390 -11.99 4.06 13.25
CA TYR A 390 -11.19 4.55 12.11
C TYR A 390 -11.74 5.83 11.45
N THR A 391 -12.24 6.76 12.26
CA THR A 391 -12.84 8.02 11.80
C THR A 391 -11.84 9.08 11.34
N GLY A 392 -10.54 8.83 11.47
CA GLY A 392 -9.45 9.73 11.08
C GLY A 392 -8.06 9.12 11.33
N THR A 393 -7.01 9.87 10.98
CA THR A 393 -5.59 9.48 11.07
C THR A 393 -5.12 9.17 12.50
N GLU A 394 -5.90 9.58 13.52
CA GLU A 394 -5.65 9.32 14.93
C GLU A 394 -6.68 8.38 15.59
N ASP A 395 -7.71 7.96 14.85
CA ASP A 395 -8.84 7.17 15.38
C ASP A 395 -8.77 5.69 14.97
N GLY A 396 -7.55 5.15 14.79
CA GLY A 396 -7.32 3.72 14.58
C GLY A 396 -7.05 3.26 13.16
N GLY A 397 -7.18 4.15 12.17
CA GLY A 397 -6.77 3.91 10.80
C GLY A 397 -5.30 4.23 10.59
N ASN A 398 -4.69 3.64 9.56
CA ASN A 398 -3.33 3.97 9.16
C ASN A 398 -3.26 5.49 8.87
N HIS A 399 -2.25 6.18 9.40
CA HIS A 399 -2.11 7.63 9.26
C HIS A 399 -1.97 8.12 7.81
N PHE A 400 -1.67 7.22 6.87
CA PHE A 400 -1.65 7.51 5.45
C PHE A 400 -3.01 7.31 4.77
N GLN A 401 -4.08 7.25 5.55
CA GLN A 401 -5.45 7.23 5.05
C GLN A 401 -6.02 8.63 4.94
N LEU A 402 -6.86 8.83 3.92
CA LEU A 402 -7.70 10.02 3.90
C LEU A 402 -8.79 9.89 5.00
N PRO A 403 -9.20 11.00 5.63
CA PRO A 403 -10.29 10.99 6.59
C PRO A 403 -11.56 10.32 6.01
N GLY A 404 -12.02 9.25 6.66
CA GLY A 404 -13.20 8.50 6.22
C GLY A 404 -12.97 7.50 5.07
N GLU A 405 -11.72 7.19 4.68
CA GLU A 405 -11.43 5.98 3.89
C GLU A 405 -11.79 4.73 4.68
N GLY A 406 -11.32 4.72 5.93
CA GLY A 406 -11.62 3.67 6.85
C GLY A 406 -10.94 2.34 6.55
N ASN A 407 -11.50 1.23 7.04
CA ASN A 407 -10.96 -0.09 6.82
C ASN A 407 -11.38 -0.61 5.45
N MET A 408 -10.41 -0.77 4.54
CA MET A 408 -10.69 -1.13 3.14
C MET A 408 -10.23 -2.54 2.77
N ASN A 409 -9.86 -3.39 3.74
CA ASN A 409 -9.31 -4.74 3.51
C ASN A 409 -10.20 -5.59 2.59
N GLY A 410 -11.50 -5.58 2.88
CA GLY A 410 -12.50 -6.37 2.18
C GLY A 410 -13.03 -5.73 0.91
N ASP A 411 -12.71 -4.47 0.62
CA ASP A 411 -13.35 -3.76 -0.49
C ASP A 411 -12.94 -4.32 -1.87
N VAL A 412 -13.85 -4.17 -2.84
CA VAL A 412 -13.61 -4.39 -4.27
C VAL A 412 -13.98 -3.15 -5.05
N ARG A 413 -13.10 -2.73 -5.97
CA ARG A 413 -13.33 -1.62 -6.88
C ARG A 413 -13.03 -2.06 -8.30
N GLY A 414 -13.92 -1.77 -9.25
CA GLY A 414 -13.62 -1.92 -10.66
C GLY A 414 -12.56 -0.91 -11.08
N VAL A 415 -12.92 0.38 -11.09
CA VAL A 415 -11.98 1.48 -11.35
C VAL A 415 -12.00 2.49 -10.21
N SER A 416 -10.82 2.93 -9.79
CA SER A 416 -10.62 3.97 -8.77
C SER A 416 -9.87 5.15 -9.38
N ILE A 417 -10.38 6.36 -9.16
CA ILE A 417 -9.88 7.60 -9.76
C ILE A 417 -9.73 8.65 -8.66
N TYR A 418 -8.52 9.16 -8.45
CA TYR A 418 -8.22 10.25 -7.54
C TYR A 418 -7.42 11.33 -8.27
N GLY A 419 -7.82 12.60 -8.18
CA GLY A 419 -7.08 13.73 -8.75
C GLY A 419 -6.77 13.62 -10.25
N SER A 420 -7.49 12.78 -11.00
CA SER A 420 -7.11 12.36 -12.35
C SER A 420 -8.14 12.75 -13.42
N ASP A 421 -7.65 12.96 -14.63
CA ASP A 421 -8.46 13.24 -15.81
C ASP A 421 -8.58 11.98 -16.68
N VAL A 422 -9.72 11.29 -16.58
CA VAL A 422 -9.97 10.01 -17.26
C VAL A 422 -11.06 10.16 -18.30
N ARG A 423 -10.76 9.78 -19.54
CA ARG A 423 -11.72 9.67 -20.64
C ARG A 423 -11.96 8.22 -21.01
N PHE A 424 -13.21 7.79 -20.98
CA PHE A 424 -13.67 6.51 -21.52
C PHE A 424 -14.21 6.70 -22.94
N GLU A 425 -13.76 5.84 -23.86
CA GLU A 425 -14.18 5.75 -25.26
C GLU A 425 -14.54 4.27 -25.53
N GLY A 426 -15.68 3.95 -26.13
CA GLY A 426 -16.07 2.55 -26.37
C GLY A 426 -16.63 1.83 -25.14
N GLU A 427 -16.36 0.53 -25.02
CA GLU A 427 -16.99 -0.33 -24.01
C GLU A 427 -16.28 -0.25 -22.64
N LEU A 428 -17.05 -0.12 -21.56
CA LEU A 428 -16.60 -0.29 -20.18
C LEU A 428 -17.54 -1.29 -19.51
N ASN A 429 -17.07 -2.53 -19.37
CA ASN A 429 -17.85 -3.63 -18.81
C ASN A 429 -17.29 -4.05 -17.47
N MET A 430 -18.15 -4.08 -16.45
CA MET A 430 -17.80 -4.56 -15.12
C MET A 430 -18.86 -5.52 -14.61
N ASN A 431 -18.47 -6.76 -14.31
CA ASN A 431 -19.43 -7.77 -13.86
C ASN A 431 -18.86 -8.78 -12.88
N ASN A 432 -19.71 -9.35 -12.04
CA ASN A 432 -19.34 -10.34 -11.03
C ASN A 432 -18.20 -9.85 -10.09
N LEU A 433 -18.44 -8.72 -9.43
CA LEU A 433 -17.55 -8.17 -8.42
C LEU A 433 -18.09 -8.52 -7.02
N ALA A 434 -17.32 -9.24 -6.23
CA ALA A 434 -17.77 -9.82 -4.97
C ALA A 434 -16.82 -9.50 -3.81
N SER A 435 -17.43 -9.18 -2.67
CA SER A 435 -16.72 -9.01 -1.41
C SER A 435 -17.41 -9.77 -0.29
N ALA A 436 -16.65 -10.55 0.48
CA ALA A 436 -17.17 -11.27 1.63
C ALA A 436 -17.60 -10.32 2.76
N TYR A 437 -16.82 -9.27 3.02
CA TYR A 437 -16.94 -8.43 4.22
C TYR A 437 -16.72 -6.92 3.96
N GLY A 438 -16.69 -6.47 2.71
CA GLY A 438 -16.48 -5.09 2.31
C GLY A 438 -17.45 -4.62 1.22
N ASN A 439 -17.18 -3.44 0.68
CA ASN A 439 -18.00 -2.85 -0.38
C ASN A 439 -17.62 -3.36 -1.75
N VAL A 440 -18.54 -3.15 -2.68
CA VAL A 440 -18.29 -3.34 -4.11
C VAL A 440 -18.63 -2.05 -4.85
N TYR A 441 -17.63 -1.47 -5.51
CA TYR A 441 -17.78 -0.27 -6.33
C TYR A 441 -17.45 -0.57 -7.79
N GLY A 442 -18.30 -0.17 -8.73
CA GLY A 442 -17.95 -0.14 -10.16
C GLY A 442 -16.88 0.93 -10.41
N LEU A 443 -17.29 2.20 -10.33
CA LEU A 443 -16.40 3.36 -10.32
C LEU A 443 -16.33 3.99 -8.94
N HIS A 444 -15.13 4.24 -8.43
CA HIS A 444 -14.87 5.04 -7.25
C HIS A 444 -14.14 6.33 -7.66
N VAL A 445 -14.88 7.44 -7.71
CA VAL A 445 -14.37 8.75 -8.16
C VAL A 445 -14.19 9.65 -6.95
N MET A 446 -12.97 10.09 -6.75
CA MET A 446 -12.56 10.86 -5.58
C MET A 446 -12.20 12.29 -5.96
N THR A 447 -11.93 13.12 -4.94
CA THR A 447 -11.57 14.53 -5.04
C THR A 447 -10.69 14.87 -6.24
N ASP A 448 -11.00 16.02 -6.87
CA ASP A 448 -10.25 16.64 -7.97
C ASP A 448 -10.12 15.79 -9.24
N SER A 449 -11.07 14.88 -9.46
CA SER A 449 -11.13 14.03 -10.65
C SER A 449 -12.10 14.55 -11.70
N ILE A 450 -11.73 14.41 -12.97
CA ILE A 450 -12.58 14.65 -14.14
C ILE A 450 -12.79 13.34 -14.87
N VAL A 451 -14.05 12.91 -14.97
CA VAL A 451 -14.44 11.70 -15.70
C VAL A 451 -15.25 12.08 -16.93
N MET A 452 -14.70 11.79 -18.10
CA MET A 452 -15.33 12.06 -19.39
C MET A 452 -15.79 10.75 -20.03
N PHE A 453 -17.00 10.72 -20.55
CA PHE A 453 -17.48 9.66 -21.43
C PHE A 453 -17.75 10.25 -22.82
N ASP A 454 -17.19 9.63 -23.86
CA ASP A 454 -17.50 10.02 -25.23
C ASP A 454 -18.97 9.71 -25.54
N ALA A 455 -19.76 10.75 -25.75
CA ALA A 455 -21.21 10.64 -25.89
C ALA A 455 -21.66 9.79 -27.10
N ASP A 456 -20.81 9.68 -28.13
CA ASP A 456 -21.14 8.99 -29.38
C ASP A 456 -20.66 7.53 -29.40
N SER A 457 -19.69 7.18 -28.56
CA SER A 457 -19.02 5.87 -28.60
C SER A 457 -18.99 5.12 -27.28
N SER A 458 -19.18 5.76 -26.14
CA SER A 458 -19.07 5.08 -24.84
C SER A 458 -20.33 4.30 -24.48
N HIS A 459 -20.12 3.04 -24.07
CA HIS A 459 -21.12 2.16 -23.49
C HIS A 459 -20.60 1.64 -22.16
N VAL A 460 -21.42 1.75 -21.11
CA VAL A 460 -21.00 1.37 -19.75
C VAL A 460 -21.98 0.34 -19.20
N ASP A 461 -21.51 -0.88 -18.99
CA ASP A 461 -22.29 -1.96 -18.36
C ASP A 461 -21.68 -2.32 -17.00
N MET A 462 -22.50 -2.27 -15.96
CA MET A 462 -22.09 -2.60 -14.58
C MET A 462 -23.15 -3.48 -13.96
N THR A 463 -22.85 -4.77 -13.81
CA THR A 463 -23.83 -5.76 -13.35
C THR A 463 -23.24 -6.68 -12.29
N GLU A 464 -24.11 -7.39 -11.56
CA GLU A 464 -23.69 -8.48 -10.67
C GLU A 464 -22.66 -8.08 -9.61
N PHE A 465 -23.04 -7.15 -8.74
CA PHE A 465 -22.25 -6.78 -7.57
C PHE A 465 -22.75 -7.55 -6.34
N TYR A 466 -21.81 -8.05 -5.54
CA TYR A 466 -22.10 -8.91 -4.39
C TYR A 466 -21.33 -8.43 -3.15
N PRO A 467 -21.74 -7.30 -2.54
CA PRO A 467 -21.13 -6.79 -1.32
C PRO A 467 -21.51 -7.65 -0.10
N GLN A 468 -20.59 -7.78 0.85
CA GLN A 468 -20.81 -8.42 2.15
C GLN A 468 -21.46 -9.81 2.09
N ASN A 469 -21.18 -10.59 1.04
CA ASN A 469 -21.87 -11.87 0.82
C ASN A 469 -21.44 -12.98 1.79
N GLY A 470 -20.39 -12.75 2.58
CA GLY A 470 -19.87 -13.64 3.62
C GLY A 470 -20.32 -13.30 5.04
N LEU A 471 -20.95 -12.15 5.26
CA LEU A 471 -21.40 -11.72 6.59
C LEU A 471 -22.81 -12.23 6.91
N SER A 472 -22.94 -13.06 7.94
CA SER A 472 -24.27 -13.47 8.42
C SER A 472 -24.93 -12.37 9.24
N LEU A 473 -26.27 -12.35 9.26
CA LEU A 473 -27.04 -11.40 10.09
C LEU A 473 -26.67 -11.49 11.57
N LEU A 474 -26.37 -12.71 12.07
CA LEU A 474 -25.98 -12.91 13.47
C LEU A 474 -24.61 -12.27 13.77
N GLU A 475 -23.65 -12.38 12.85
CA GLU A 475 -22.34 -11.74 12.99
C GLU A 475 -22.47 -10.23 12.93
N TYR A 476 -23.26 -9.70 11.99
CA TYR A 476 -23.56 -8.28 11.91
C TYR A 476 -24.20 -7.75 13.21
N ASP A 477 -25.25 -8.43 13.72
CA ASP A 477 -25.93 -8.04 14.96
C ASP A 477 -24.98 -8.10 16.18
N ALA A 478 -24.09 -9.10 16.22
CA ALA A 478 -23.10 -9.23 17.29
C ALA A 478 -22.09 -8.07 17.25
N MET A 479 -21.57 -7.72 16.06
CA MET A 479 -20.70 -6.57 15.88
C MET A 479 -21.41 -5.26 16.26
N ALA A 480 -22.65 -5.09 15.83
CA ALA A 480 -23.44 -3.90 16.14
C ALA A 480 -23.70 -3.74 17.64
N ALA A 481 -24.00 -4.85 18.33
CA ALA A 481 -24.22 -4.85 19.78
C ALA A 481 -22.98 -4.46 20.59
N LEU A 482 -21.78 -4.67 20.06
CA LEU A 482 -20.52 -4.28 20.70
C LEU A 482 -20.18 -2.79 20.51
N GLY A 483 -21.02 -2.03 19.80
CA GLY A 483 -20.65 -0.67 19.35
C GLY A 483 -19.51 -0.70 18.34
N SER A 484 -19.19 -1.89 17.83
CA SER A 484 -18.17 -2.21 16.86
C SER A 484 -18.80 -2.35 15.47
N THR A 485 -19.95 -1.69 15.23
CA THR A 485 -20.39 -1.48 13.84
C THR A 485 -19.17 -0.92 13.14
N PRO A 486 -18.73 -1.49 12.01
CA PRO A 486 -17.49 -1.09 11.41
C PRO A 486 -17.79 0.18 10.63
N TRP A 487 -18.04 1.26 11.36
CA TRP A 487 -17.29 2.43 11.03
C TRP A 487 -15.83 2.04 11.25
N PRO A 488 -15.07 1.84 10.16
CA PRO A 488 -15.35 2.26 8.79
C PRO A 488 -15.00 1.21 7.73
N ASN A 489 -15.29 -0.07 7.97
CA ASN A 489 -15.74 -0.90 6.84
C ASN A 489 -17.11 -0.35 6.46
N HIS A 490 -17.15 0.80 5.78
CA HIS A 490 -18.35 1.48 5.33
C HIS A 490 -19.29 0.43 4.78
N PHE A 491 -20.27 -0.12 5.52
CA PHE A 491 -21.16 -1.14 4.95
C PHE A 491 -22.21 -0.43 4.08
N ARG A 492 -21.72 0.33 3.09
CA ARG A 492 -22.50 1.13 2.16
C ARG A 492 -23.02 0.28 1.01
N GLY A 493 -22.71 -1.02 1.01
CA GLY A 493 -23.23 -2.03 0.10
C GLY A 493 -22.53 -1.99 -1.25
N GLU A 494 -23.33 -1.96 -2.32
CA GLU A 494 -22.86 -1.84 -3.69
C GLU A 494 -23.11 -0.43 -4.21
N CYS A 495 -22.17 0.10 -5.00
CA CYS A 495 -22.39 1.27 -5.82
C CYS A 495 -21.92 0.99 -7.24
N ASN A 496 -22.71 1.36 -8.25
CA ASN A 496 -22.18 1.44 -9.60
C ASN A 496 -21.18 2.59 -9.73
N ILE A 497 -21.50 3.77 -9.18
CA ILE A 497 -20.60 4.93 -9.13
C ILE A 497 -20.65 5.52 -7.72
N ARG A 498 -19.52 5.45 -7.02
CA ARG A 498 -19.31 6.11 -5.73
C ARG A 498 -18.50 7.37 -5.94
N THR A 499 -19.06 8.51 -5.53
CA THR A 499 -18.33 9.78 -5.47
C THR A 499 -17.97 10.12 -4.01
N GLY A 500 -16.74 10.57 -3.77
CA GLY A 500 -16.27 10.98 -2.45
C GLY A 500 -15.41 12.23 -2.52
N VAL A 501 -15.89 13.33 -1.91
CA VAL A 501 -15.02 14.47 -1.60
C VAL A 501 -14.40 14.17 -0.24
N TYR A 502 -13.12 13.82 -0.25
CA TYR A 502 -12.34 13.61 0.95
C TYR A 502 -11.71 14.95 1.34
N GLU A 503 -12.18 15.53 2.46
CA GLU A 503 -11.54 16.71 3.04
C GLU A 503 -10.14 16.29 3.51
N VAL A 504 -9.10 16.89 2.93
CA VAL A 504 -7.73 16.74 3.45
C VAL A 504 -7.69 17.60 4.72
N SER A 505 -7.93 16.97 5.87
CA SER A 505 -8.07 17.70 7.13
C SER A 505 -6.76 18.42 7.48
N ASN A 506 -6.81 19.76 7.52
CA ASN A 506 -5.90 20.66 8.25
C ASN A 506 -4.37 20.60 8.00
N GLU A 507 -3.89 19.94 6.96
CA GLU A 507 -2.48 20.08 6.56
C GLU A 507 -2.23 21.49 5.99
N PRO A 508 -1.18 22.21 6.42
CA PRO A 508 -0.90 23.60 6.02
C PRO A 508 -0.49 23.76 4.54
N PHE A 509 -0.46 22.67 3.78
CA PHE A 509 0.03 22.62 2.41
C PHE A 509 -1.06 22.62 1.33
N HIS A 510 -2.33 22.42 1.68
CA HIS A 510 -3.43 22.57 0.73
C HIS A 510 -4.18 23.88 0.96
N ASN A 511 -4.24 24.72 -0.07
CA ASN A 511 -5.03 25.94 -0.07
C ASN A 511 -6.49 25.61 0.25
N ALA A 512 -6.96 26.02 1.43
CA ALA A 512 -8.36 25.91 1.86
C ALA A 512 -9.39 26.60 0.93
N ASP A 513 -8.90 27.31 -0.10
CA ASP A 513 -9.70 28.02 -1.11
C ASP A 513 -9.86 27.24 -2.44
N ALA A 514 -9.21 26.09 -2.62
CA ALA A 514 -9.45 25.25 -3.80
C ALA A 514 -10.77 24.48 -3.60
N GLN A 515 -11.79 24.84 -4.38
CA GLN A 515 -13.03 24.05 -4.44
C GLN A 515 -12.70 22.66 -4.96
N GLN A 516 -12.62 21.69 -4.05
CA GLN A 516 -12.55 20.28 -4.39
C GLN A 516 -13.76 19.92 -5.25
N SER A 517 -13.52 19.45 -6.48
CA SER A 517 -14.60 19.20 -7.44
C SER A 517 -14.43 17.86 -8.12
N ILE A 518 -15.54 17.15 -8.28
CA ILE A 518 -15.66 15.97 -9.13
C ILE A 518 -16.51 16.39 -10.32
N ILE A 519 -15.99 16.19 -11.54
CA ILE A 519 -16.68 16.59 -12.76
C ILE A 519 -16.98 15.35 -13.60
N PHE A 520 -18.23 15.19 -14.00
CA PHE A 520 -18.66 14.21 -15.00
C PHE A 520 -19.07 14.93 -16.29
N ASP A 521 -18.55 14.50 -17.43
CA ASP A 521 -18.90 15.03 -18.75
C ASP A 521 -19.16 13.90 -19.76
N PRO A 522 -20.41 13.62 -20.15
CA PRO A 522 -21.64 14.23 -19.65
C PRO A 522 -21.91 13.88 -18.16
N PRO A 523 -22.81 14.63 -17.47
CA PRO A 523 -23.08 14.43 -16.04
C PRO A 523 -23.58 13.06 -15.63
N LEU A 524 -24.11 12.29 -16.59
CA LEU A 524 -24.49 10.90 -16.43
C LEU A 524 -23.76 10.08 -17.49
N PRO A 525 -23.24 8.90 -17.17
CA PRO A 525 -22.63 8.03 -18.17
C PRO A 525 -23.64 7.72 -19.30
N PRO A 526 -23.22 7.81 -20.57
CA PRO A 526 -24.07 7.43 -21.69
C PRO A 526 -24.31 5.91 -21.69
N ASN A 527 -25.52 5.51 -22.11
CA ASN A 527 -25.92 4.14 -22.47
C ASN A 527 -25.42 3.03 -21.53
N GLY A 528 -26.27 2.58 -20.59
CA GLY A 528 -26.06 1.37 -19.77
C GLY A 528 -26.00 1.61 -18.26
N VAL A 529 -25.81 2.87 -17.84
CA VAL A 529 -26.04 3.33 -16.46
C VAL A 529 -27.19 4.32 -16.45
N ASP A 530 -28.41 3.84 -16.21
CA ASP A 530 -29.61 4.70 -16.19
C ASP A 530 -29.64 5.66 -14.98
N GLU A 531 -28.96 5.30 -13.89
CA GLU A 531 -28.82 6.12 -12.69
C GLU A 531 -27.52 5.83 -11.93
N VAL A 532 -26.94 6.85 -11.31
CA VAL A 532 -25.91 6.67 -10.27
C VAL A 532 -26.61 6.18 -9.00
N TYR A 533 -26.23 5.01 -8.51
CA TYR A 533 -26.81 4.43 -7.31
C TYR A 533 -25.74 3.88 -6.36
N CYS A 534 -26.08 3.95 -5.08
CA CYS A 534 -25.42 3.24 -4.00
C CYS A 534 -26.52 2.59 -3.16
N SER A 535 -26.60 1.27 -3.13
CA SER A 535 -27.56 0.58 -2.28
C SER A 535 -27.00 0.55 -0.86
N GLN A 536 -27.51 1.41 0.04
CA GLN A 536 -27.22 1.20 1.46
C GLN A 536 -27.83 -0.13 1.90
N PHE A 537 -27.10 -0.90 2.69
CA PHE A 537 -27.74 -1.97 3.45
C PHE A 537 -28.78 -1.28 4.35
N ASP A 538 -30.06 -1.57 4.11
CA ASP A 538 -31.21 -0.91 4.78
C ASP A 538 -31.32 -1.42 6.23
N ALA A 539 -30.35 -1.08 7.06
CA ALA A 539 -30.52 -1.05 8.50
C ALA A 539 -31.29 0.24 8.79
N ALA A 540 -32.62 0.14 8.85
CA ALA A 540 -33.59 1.22 8.99
C ALA A 540 -33.47 2.12 10.27
N GLU A 541 -32.26 2.31 10.81
CA GLU A 541 -31.95 3.07 12.03
C GLU A 541 -30.78 4.06 11.92
N LEU A 542 -30.25 4.37 10.72
CA LEU A 542 -29.36 5.53 10.53
C LEU A 542 -30.12 6.71 9.89
N SER A 543 -31.15 7.18 10.59
CA SER A 543 -31.87 8.40 10.23
C SER A 543 -30.97 9.63 10.42
N ASN A 544 -30.75 10.36 9.32
CA ASN A 544 -30.35 11.79 9.20
C ASN A 544 -28.98 12.13 8.58
N SER A 545 -28.56 11.45 7.51
CA SER A 545 -27.66 12.07 6.53
C SER A 545 -28.07 11.76 5.10
N ASN A 546 -29.20 12.35 4.69
CA ASN A 546 -29.46 12.61 3.27
C ASN A 546 -28.44 13.66 2.78
N ALA A 547 -27.19 13.25 2.54
CA ALA A 547 -26.34 13.96 1.60
C ALA A 547 -26.80 13.55 0.21
N ALA A 548 -27.87 14.20 -0.28
CA ALA A 548 -28.12 14.25 -1.70
C ALA A 548 -26.85 14.85 -2.33
N VAL A 549 -26.09 14.03 -3.04
CA VAL A 549 -24.98 14.51 -3.86
C VAL A 549 -25.62 15.40 -4.92
N GLU A 550 -25.43 16.72 -4.79
CA GLU A 550 -25.61 17.61 -5.94
C GLU A 550 -24.55 17.21 -6.95
N MET A 551 -24.93 16.39 -7.94
CA MET A 551 -24.16 16.31 -9.18
C MET A 551 -24.11 17.72 -9.72
N MET A 552 -22.96 18.37 -9.58
CA MET A 552 -22.74 19.68 -10.16
C MET A 552 -22.68 19.44 -11.67
N VAL A 553 -23.78 19.68 -12.36
CA VAL A 553 -23.81 19.77 -13.82
C VAL A 553 -23.05 21.04 -14.18
N VAL A 554 -21.74 20.89 -14.35
CA VAL A 554 -20.86 21.99 -14.74
C VAL A 554 -21.18 22.33 -16.19
N ASP A 555 -21.55 23.59 -16.47
CA ASP A 555 -21.72 24.08 -17.85
C ASP A 555 -20.37 23.95 -18.58
N GLY A 556 -20.37 23.58 -19.87
CA GLY A 556 -19.14 23.38 -20.66
C GLY A 556 -18.19 24.59 -20.63
N ALA A 557 -18.71 25.79 -20.34
CA ALA A 557 -17.90 27.00 -20.14
C ALA A 557 -17.04 26.99 -18.84
N GLU A 558 -17.42 26.26 -17.80
CA GLU A 558 -16.64 26.11 -16.56
C GLU A 558 -15.56 25.03 -16.67
N ILE A 559 -15.79 23.97 -17.46
CA ILE A 559 -14.75 22.98 -17.82
C ILE A 559 -13.63 23.67 -18.59
N ASP A 560 -13.98 24.52 -19.57
CA ASP A 560 -13.00 25.36 -20.26
C ASP A 560 -12.30 26.32 -19.28
N ARG A 561 -13.01 26.83 -18.27
CA ARG A 561 -12.44 27.74 -17.26
C ARG A 561 -11.46 27.05 -16.32
N ALA A 562 -11.73 25.81 -15.90
CA ALA A 562 -10.83 24.99 -15.10
C ALA A 562 -9.54 24.65 -15.88
N LYS A 563 -9.69 24.25 -17.15
CA LYS A 563 -8.57 24.03 -18.08
C LYS A 563 -7.78 25.32 -18.35
N ILE A 564 -8.45 26.45 -18.51
CA ILE A 564 -7.82 27.77 -18.71
C ILE A 564 -7.13 28.25 -17.43
N LEU A 565 -7.66 27.99 -16.24
CA LEU A 565 -7.05 28.38 -14.96
C LEU A 565 -5.72 27.65 -14.72
N ARG A 566 -5.65 26.34 -15.00
CA ARG A 566 -4.38 25.57 -14.96
C ARG A 566 -3.38 26.08 -16.01
N ALA A 567 -3.82 26.29 -17.25
CA ALA A 567 -2.95 26.82 -18.32
C ALA A 567 -2.45 28.27 -18.05
N SER A 568 -3.26 29.10 -17.39
CA SER A 568 -2.92 30.50 -17.09
C SER A 568 -1.89 30.65 -15.97
N PHE A 569 -1.84 29.68 -15.04
CA PHE A 569 -0.84 29.62 -13.98
C PHE A 569 0.55 29.31 -14.55
N GLY A 570 0.66 28.30 -15.42
CA GLY A 570 1.92 27.97 -16.12
C GLY A 570 2.46 29.12 -16.98
N VAL A 571 1.59 29.82 -17.71
CA VAL A 571 2.01 30.97 -18.54
C VAL A 571 2.46 32.16 -17.70
N SER A 572 1.78 32.45 -16.58
CA SER A 572 2.16 33.56 -15.69
C SER A 572 3.49 33.30 -14.98
N PHE A 573 3.76 32.04 -14.61
CA PHE A 573 5.01 31.62 -13.98
C PHE A 573 6.20 31.71 -14.95
N VAL A 574 6.04 31.30 -16.21
CA VAL A 574 7.07 31.46 -17.25
C VAL A 574 7.49 32.93 -17.42
N TYR A 575 6.54 33.87 -17.37
CA TYR A 575 6.88 35.31 -17.43
C TYR A 575 7.66 35.79 -16.19
N VAL A 576 7.39 35.25 -15.01
CA VAL A 576 8.12 35.57 -13.78
C VAL A 576 9.54 34.99 -13.81
N VAL A 577 9.70 33.74 -14.24
CA VAL A 577 11.01 33.06 -14.36
C VAL A 577 11.87 33.70 -15.44
N VAL A 578 11.31 33.99 -16.62
CA VAL A 578 12.02 34.72 -17.69
C VAL A 578 12.39 36.13 -17.23
N GLY A 579 11.49 36.80 -16.50
CA GLY A 579 11.76 38.10 -15.87
C GLY A 579 12.93 38.03 -14.87
N ALA A 580 12.96 37.00 -14.00
CA ALA A 580 14.01 36.80 -13.00
C ALA A 580 15.36 36.42 -13.64
N LEU A 581 15.37 35.58 -14.68
CA LEU A 581 16.57 35.21 -15.43
C LEU A 581 17.16 36.37 -16.22
N LEU A 582 16.32 37.23 -16.79
CA LEU A 582 16.78 38.47 -17.44
C LEU A 582 17.35 39.46 -16.42
N LEU A 583 16.77 39.53 -15.21
CA LEU A 583 17.33 40.32 -14.11
C LEU A 583 18.66 39.76 -13.61
N MET A 584 18.79 38.44 -13.47
CA MET A 584 20.04 37.78 -13.08
C MET A 584 21.12 37.92 -14.16
N GLY A 585 20.76 37.82 -15.45
CA GLY A 585 21.68 38.09 -16.55
C GLY A 585 22.19 39.53 -16.58
N ALA A 586 21.32 40.50 -16.28
CA ALA A 586 21.71 41.91 -16.16
C ALA A 586 22.61 42.16 -14.95
N LEU A 587 22.36 41.50 -13.81
CA LEU A 587 23.20 41.56 -12.61
C LEU A 587 24.57 40.87 -12.83
N CYS A 588 24.61 39.72 -13.49
CA CYS A 588 25.85 39.03 -13.83
C CYS A 588 26.72 39.83 -14.80
N MET A 589 26.14 40.52 -15.80
CA MET A 589 26.92 41.42 -16.67
C MET A 589 27.50 42.62 -15.91
N HIS A 590 26.83 43.10 -14.86
CA HIS A 590 27.36 44.19 -14.03
C HIS A 590 28.55 43.75 -13.17
N PHE A 591 28.60 42.49 -12.74
CA PHE A 591 29.72 41.95 -11.94
C PHE A 591 30.88 41.43 -12.80
N TYR A 592 30.64 40.95 -14.03
CA TYR A 592 31.70 40.39 -14.89
C TYR A 592 32.65 41.45 -15.48
N CYS A 593 32.27 42.73 -15.49
CA CYS A 593 33.17 43.82 -15.90
C CYS A 593 34.20 44.21 -14.83
N ALA A 594 34.15 43.64 -13.61
CA ALA A 594 35.01 44.06 -12.50
C ALA A 594 36.19 43.12 -12.17
N SER A 595 36.34 41.96 -12.82
CA SER A 595 37.39 41.00 -12.46
C SER A 595 38.00 40.30 -13.68
N SER A 596 39.07 40.88 -14.23
CA SER A 596 40.05 40.11 -15.00
C SER A 596 41.46 40.56 -14.66
N LYS A 597 42.18 39.73 -13.88
CA LYS A 597 43.65 39.70 -13.84
C LYS A 597 44.15 38.37 -13.26
N GLU A 598 44.84 37.63 -14.14
CA GLU A 598 45.87 36.60 -13.90
C GLU A 598 45.42 35.30 -13.18
N SER A 599 45.78 34.07 -13.57
CA SER A 599 47.00 33.54 -14.21
C SER A 599 46.78 32.12 -14.77
N ASN A 600 47.66 31.71 -15.68
CA ASN A 600 47.71 30.44 -16.42
C ASN A 600 48.51 29.34 -15.70
N SER A 601 47.97 28.11 -15.68
CA SER A 601 48.66 26.81 -15.83
C SER A 601 47.55 25.75 -15.97
N GLY A 602 47.53 24.76 -16.88
CA GLY A 602 48.57 24.12 -17.67
C GLY A 602 48.62 22.65 -17.26
N PHE A 603 47.68 21.81 -17.72
CA PHE A 603 47.81 20.35 -17.64
C PHE A 603 47.07 19.64 -18.80
N THR A 604 47.79 18.73 -19.44
CA THR A 604 47.44 17.94 -20.64
C THR A 604 46.75 16.62 -20.26
N MET A 605 45.77 16.20 -21.06
CA MET A 605 45.12 14.89 -20.97
C MET A 605 45.29 14.16 -22.31
N GLU A 606 45.91 12.98 -22.26
CA GLU A 606 46.08 12.06 -23.39
C GLU A 606 44.90 11.08 -23.43
N MET A 607 44.31 10.91 -24.60
CA MET A 607 43.33 9.86 -24.91
C MET A 607 44.07 8.60 -25.34
N ASP A 608 43.63 7.44 -24.86
CA ASP A 608 43.60 6.23 -25.69
C ASP A 608 42.48 5.29 -25.20
N GLN A 609 41.64 4.91 -26.15
CA GLN A 609 40.69 3.78 -26.18
C GLN A 609 41.38 2.62 -26.96
N PRO A 610 40.81 1.42 -27.20
CA PRO A 610 39.55 0.79 -26.72
C PRO A 610 39.74 -0.71 -26.29
N THR A 611 38.62 -1.44 -26.15
CA THR A 611 38.41 -2.93 -26.21
C THR A 611 38.44 -3.68 -24.87
N THR A 612 37.60 -4.69 -24.57
CA THR A 612 36.40 -5.32 -25.16
C THR A 612 35.87 -6.33 -24.13
N TYR A 613 34.54 -6.54 -24.09
CA TYR A 613 33.77 -7.75 -23.77
C TYR A 613 34.05 -8.63 -22.52
N GLY A 614 32.96 -8.94 -21.80
CA GLY A 614 32.63 -10.34 -21.45
C GLY A 614 31.99 -10.59 -20.09
N SER A 615 30.65 -10.67 -20.05
CA SER A 615 29.78 -11.70 -19.40
C SER A 615 30.07 -12.15 -17.95
N ILE A 616 29.10 -12.34 -17.05
CA ILE A 616 27.65 -12.61 -17.11
C ILE A 616 27.00 -11.81 -15.99
#